data_AF-A0A662I8D8-F1
#
_entry.id   AF-A0A662I8D8-F1
#
_cell.length_a   1.000
_cell.length_b   1.000
_cell.length_c   1.000
_cell.angle_alpha   90.00
_cell.angle_beta   90.00
_cell.angle_gamma   90.00
#
_symmetry.space_group_name_H-M   'P 1'
#
loop_
_entity.id
_entity.type
_entity.pdbx_description
1 polymer ?
#
loop_
_entity_poly.entity_id
_entity_poly.type
_entity_poly.pdbx_seq_one_letter_code
_entity_poly.pdbx_strand_id
1 'polypeptide(L)'
;MRRARRLQGVVVEVAETPELREDEEGVRWRKCIFTIELRGFAGRPGGDLPAWLKGARVRVVRWCCLDWHYRTGVRATLTQEETEAVLRGELDLTG
;
A
#
# COMPACT_ATOMS: atom_id res chain seq x y z
N MET A 1 -22.99 10.73 1.12
CA MET A 1 -21.57 11.13 1.24
C MET A 1 -20.75 10.39 0.19
N ARG A 2 -20.04 11.09 -0.70
CA ARG A 2 -19.10 10.42 -1.62
C ARG A 2 -17.93 9.88 -0.78
N ARG A 3 -17.75 8.56 -0.71
CA ARG A 3 -16.50 7.97 -0.18
C ARG A 3 -15.35 8.54 -0.99
N ALA A 4 -14.35 9.12 -0.32
CA ALA A 4 -13.15 9.57 -0.99
C ALA A 4 -12.50 8.38 -1.73
N ARG A 5 -12.01 8.65 -2.94
CA ARG A 5 -11.45 7.61 -3.80
C ARG A 5 -10.04 7.29 -3.30
N ARG A 6 -9.72 6.00 -3.16
CA ARG A 6 -8.42 5.52 -2.68
C ARG A 6 -7.49 5.24 -3.84
N LEU A 7 -6.20 5.54 -3.69
CA LEU A 7 -5.20 5.19 -4.69
C LEU A 7 -4.99 3.67 -4.75
N GLN A 8 -4.71 3.18 -5.95
CA GLN A 8 -4.52 1.77 -6.23
C GLN A 8 -3.36 1.57 -7.20
N GLY A 9 -2.62 0.49 -6.97
CA GLY A 9 -1.44 0.14 -7.73
C GLY A 9 -1.17 -1.36 -7.75
N VAL A 10 0.05 -1.70 -8.14
CA VAL A 10 0.57 -3.07 -8.15
C VAL A 10 1.76 -3.15 -7.20
N VAL A 11 1.81 -4.19 -6.35
CA VAL A 11 2.96 -4.47 -5.50
C VAL A 11 4.13 -4.90 -6.39
N VAL A 12 5.23 -4.16 -6.35
CA VAL A 12 6.44 -4.46 -7.15
C VAL A 12 7.58 -5.01 -6.29
N GLU A 13 7.53 -4.79 -4.97
CA GLU A 13 8.53 -5.27 -4.02
C GLU A 13 7.89 -5.45 -2.64
N VAL A 14 8.37 -6.44 -1.89
CA VAL A 14 8.06 -6.62 -0.47
C VAL A 14 9.39 -6.86 0.25
N ALA A 15 9.74 -5.97 1.17
CA ALA A 15 10.94 -6.08 2.01
C ALA A 15 10.55 -6.40 3.44
N GLU A 16 11.15 -7.45 4.00
CA GLU A 16 10.93 -7.85 5.39
C GLU A 16 11.75 -7.01 6.36
N THR A 17 11.22 -6.79 7.56
CA THR A 17 11.93 -6.13 8.67
C THR A 17 12.11 -7.13 9.82
N PRO A 18 13.05 -6.88 10.75
CA PRO A 18 13.21 -7.72 11.95
C PRO A 18 12.08 -7.55 12.98
N GLU A 19 11.18 -6.56 12.80
CA GLU A 19 10.08 -6.31 13.73
C GLU A 19 9.00 -7.40 13.61
N LEU A 20 8.67 -7.98 14.77
CA LEU A 20 7.66 -9.02 14.93
C LEU A 20 6.62 -8.56 15.96
N ARG A 21 5.38 -9.02 15.79
CA ARG A 21 4.33 -8.93 16.82
C ARG A 21 3.54 -10.24 16.85
N GLU A 22 2.90 -10.50 17.98
CA GLU A 22 1.96 -11.60 18.16
C GLU A 22 0.58 -11.01 18.43
N ASP A 23 -0.48 -11.59 17.86
CA ASP A 23 -1.86 -11.21 18.19
C ASP A 23 -2.40 -12.05 19.35
N GLU A 24 -3.65 -11.79 19.75
CA GLU A 24 -4.32 -12.46 20.87
C GLU A 24 -4.47 -13.97 20.68
N GLU A 25 -4.39 -14.47 19.44
CA GLU A 25 -4.50 -15.88 19.07
C GLU A 25 -3.13 -16.58 18.97
N GLY A 26 -2.03 -15.86 19.24
CA GLY A 26 -0.67 -16.41 19.14
C GLY A 26 -0.10 -16.40 17.71
N VAL A 27 -0.76 -15.72 16.76
CA VAL A 27 -0.26 -15.66 15.37
C VAL A 27 0.85 -14.63 15.28
N ARG A 28 1.98 -15.06 14.71
CA ARG A 28 3.14 -14.19 14.49
C ARG A 28 2.98 -13.39 13.21
N TRP A 29 3.12 -12.09 13.33
CA TRP A 29 3.12 -11.15 12.21
C TRP A 29 4.50 -10.50 12.09
N ARG A 30 5.03 -10.43 10.87
CA ARG A 30 6.25 -9.71 10.53
C ARG A 30 5.91 -8.38 9.86
N LYS A 31 6.53 -7.30 10.31
CA LYS A 31 6.39 -6.00 9.66
C LYS A 31 7.18 -6.02 8.35
N CYS A 32 6.55 -5.55 7.30
CA CYS A 32 7.06 -5.56 5.94
C CYS A 32 6.82 -4.20 5.29
N ILE A 33 7.73 -3.81 4.41
CA ILE A 33 7.65 -2.60 3.59
C ILE A 33 7.27 -3.03 2.18
N PHE A 34 6.12 -2.57 1.70
CA PHE A 34 5.62 -2.83 0.37
C PHE A 34 5.92 -1.63 -0.52
N THR A 35 6.55 -1.86 -1.67
CA THR A 35 6.65 -0.85 -2.73
C THR A 35 5.51 -1.06 -3.72
N ILE A 36 4.63 -0.06 -3.87
CA ILE A 36 3.45 -0.11 -4.72
C ILE A 36 3.60 0.91 -5.86
N GLU A 37 3.58 0.44 -7.11
CA GLU A 37 3.55 1.31 -8.29
C GLU A 37 2.11 1.72 -8.60
N LEU A 38 1.82 3.02 -8.52
CA LEU A 38 0.47 3.57 -8.67
C LEU A 38 -0.05 3.46 -10.12
N ARG A 39 -1.32 3.07 -10.24
CA ARG A 39 -2.02 2.89 -11.53
C ARG A 39 -3.26 3.78 -11.68
N GLY A 40 -3.93 4.15 -10.60
CA GLY A 40 -5.19 4.91 -10.65
C GLY A 40 -5.83 5.05 -9.28
N PHE A 41 -7.07 5.53 -9.24
CA PHE A 41 -7.91 5.32 -8.06
C PHE A 41 -8.73 4.03 -8.19
N ALA A 42 -9.03 3.40 -7.06
CA ALA A 42 -9.91 2.25 -6.98
C ALA A 42 -11.36 2.62 -7.37
N GLY A 43 -12.06 1.67 -8.00
CA GLY A 43 -13.45 1.83 -8.44
C GLY A 43 -13.60 2.29 -9.89
N ARG A 44 -14.84 2.44 -10.37
CA ARG A 44 -15.17 2.93 -11.71
C ARG A 44 -16.08 4.17 -11.62
N PRO A 45 -15.80 5.27 -12.35
CA PRO A 45 -14.58 5.52 -13.12
C PRO A 45 -13.41 5.87 -12.17
N GLY A 46 -12.32 5.11 -12.27
CA GLY A 46 -11.13 5.22 -11.40
C GLY A 46 -10.38 6.54 -11.50
N GLY A 47 -10.76 7.43 -12.43
CA GLY A 47 -10.17 8.75 -12.60
C GLY A 47 -8.70 8.73 -13.01
N ASP A 48 -8.24 9.82 -13.62
CA ASP A 48 -6.83 9.96 -13.96
C ASP A 48 -6.01 10.39 -12.74
N LEU A 49 -4.82 9.82 -12.60
CA LEU A 49 -3.83 10.31 -11.65
C LEU A 49 -3.28 11.67 -12.12
N PRO A 50 -2.98 12.59 -11.18
CA PRO A 50 -2.08 13.70 -11.44
C PRO A 50 -0.79 13.22 -12.14
N ALA A 51 -0.25 14.01 -13.07
CA ALA A 51 0.89 13.59 -13.89
C ALA A 51 2.09 13.11 -13.06
N TRP A 52 2.35 13.77 -11.93
CA TRP A 52 3.45 13.44 -11.02
C TRP A 52 3.25 12.14 -10.23
N LEU A 53 2.04 11.58 -10.18
CA LEU A 53 1.73 10.30 -9.53
C LEU A 53 1.71 9.12 -10.51
N LYS A 54 1.75 9.37 -11.83
CA LYS A 54 1.69 8.29 -12.83
C LYS A 54 2.97 7.45 -12.75
N GLY A 55 2.81 6.18 -12.37
CA GLY A 55 3.94 5.26 -12.19
C GLY A 55 4.79 5.55 -10.94
N ALA A 56 4.36 6.46 -10.07
CA ALA A 56 5.05 6.72 -8.81
C ALA A 56 5.05 5.47 -7.93
N ARG A 57 6.16 5.25 -7.22
CA ARG A 57 6.33 4.15 -6.28
C ARG A 57 6.12 4.67 -4.86
N VAL A 58 5.18 4.07 -4.15
CA VAL A 58 4.85 4.40 -2.76
C VAL A 58 5.31 3.26 -1.86
N ARG A 59 6.05 3.58 -0.79
CA ARG A 59 6.40 2.61 0.25
C ARG A 59 5.39 2.66 1.37
N VAL A 60 4.84 1.52 1.77
CA VAL A 60 3.86 1.42 2.87
C VAL A 60 4.18 0.25 3.79
N VAL A 61 3.87 0.41 5.08
CA VAL A 61 4.04 -0.66 6.08
C VAL A 61 2.83 -1.58 6.09
N ARG A 62 3.07 -2.89 6.05
CA ARG A 62 2.07 -3.93 6.29
C ARG A 62 2.60 -4.94 7.28
N TRP A 63 1.69 -5.61 7.97
CA TRP A 63 2.01 -6.78 8.78
C TRP A 63 1.62 -8.03 8.01
N CYS A 64 2.53 -9.00 7.93
CA CYS A 64 2.37 -10.22 7.15
C CYS A 64 2.51 -11.45 8.05
N CYS A 65 1.55 -12.37 7.97
CA CYS A 65 1.57 -13.63 8.73
C CYS A 65 1.50 -14.87 7.84
N LEU A 66 1.22 -14.71 6.54
CA LEU A 66 1.02 -15.81 5.59
C LEU A 66 1.71 -15.49 4.26
N ASP A 67 2.19 -16.51 3.56
CA ASP A 67 2.98 -16.40 2.32
C ASP A 67 2.32 -15.55 1.22
N TRP A 68 0.99 -15.56 1.14
CA TRP A 68 0.27 -14.79 0.11
C TRP A 68 0.44 -13.28 0.28
N HIS A 69 0.76 -12.79 1.47
CA HIS A 69 1.05 -11.37 1.70
C HIS A 69 2.29 -10.92 0.94
N TYR A 70 3.26 -11.81 0.71
CA TYR A 70 4.56 -11.48 0.11
C TYR A 70 4.55 -11.47 -1.42
N ARG A 71 3.40 -11.74 -2.06
CA ARG A 71 3.30 -11.82 -3.51
C ARG A 71 3.48 -10.45 -4.17
N THR A 72 4.34 -10.39 -5.17
CA THR A 72 4.43 -9.25 -6.10
C THR A 72 3.48 -9.44 -7.30
N GLY A 73 3.29 -8.40 -8.10
CA GLY A 73 2.40 -8.41 -9.26
C GLY A 73 0.90 -8.37 -8.92
N VAL A 74 0.55 -8.38 -7.63
CA VAL A 74 -0.83 -8.30 -7.15
C VAL A 74 -1.27 -6.85 -6.96
N ARG A 75 -2.58 -6.63 -7.07
CA ARG A 75 -3.17 -5.30 -6.89
C ARG A 75 -3.24 -4.95 -5.41
N ALA A 76 -2.79 -3.74 -5.06
CA ALA A 76 -2.92 -3.19 -3.71
C ALA A 76 -3.64 -1.84 -3.75
N THR A 77 -4.53 -1.63 -2.79
CA THR A 77 -5.24 -0.36 -2.61
C THR A 77 -4.75 0.26 -1.32
N LEU A 78 -4.37 1.53 -1.38
CA LEU A 78 -3.97 2.29 -0.20
C LEU A 78 -5.18 2.51 0.72
N THR A 79 -4.94 2.72 2.01
CA THR A 79 -5.97 3.21 2.93
C THR A 79 -6.37 4.64 2.56
N GLN A 80 -7.36 5.18 3.26
CA GLN A 80 -7.77 6.57 3.04
C GLN A 80 -6.66 7.53 3.47
N GLU A 81 -6.06 7.28 4.64
CA GLU A 81 -4.99 8.06 5.24
C GLU A 81 -3.74 8.05 4.37
N GLU A 82 -3.33 6.87 3.88
CA GLU A 82 -2.21 6.71 2.96
C GLU A 82 -2.47 7.41 1.63
N THR A 83 -3.71 7.34 1.12
CA THR A 83 -4.09 8.06 -0.10
C THR A 83 -3.90 9.56 0.08
N GLU A 84 -4.37 10.11 1.20
CA GLU A 84 -4.25 11.54 1.48
C GLU A 84 -2.80 11.99 1.67
N ALA A 85 -1.97 11.18 2.35
CA ALA A 85 -0.54 11.43 2.49
C ALA A 85 0.16 11.46 1.12
N VAL A 86 -0.10 10.46 0.28
CA VAL A 86 0.43 10.40 -1.08
C VAL A 86 -0.02 11.59 -1.91
N LEU A 87 -1.29 12.00 -1.82
CA LEU A 87 -1.79 13.18 -2.55
C LEU A 87 -1.16 14.50 -2.08
N ARG A 88 -0.62 14.57 -0.84
CA ARG A 88 0.17 15.69 -0.33
C ARG A 88 1.65 15.64 -0.75
N GLY A 89 2.08 14.59 -1.43
CA GLY A 89 3.45 14.41 -1.92
C GLY A 89 4.29 13.40 -1.14
N GLU A 90 3.71 12.71 -0.16
CA GLU A 90 4.43 11.75 0.68
C GLU A 90 4.41 10.36 0.03
N LEU A 91 5.53 9.97 -0.60
CA LEU A 91 5.66 8.67 -1.25
C LEU A 91 6.26 7.59 -0.35
N ASP A 92 6.68 7.96 0.86
CA ASP A 92 7.35 7.08 1.79
C ASP A 92 6.63 7.07 3.14
N LEU A 93 5.74 6.11 3.33
CA LEU A 93 4.86 5.99 4.50
C LEU A 93 5.39 4.98 5.51
N THR A 94 6.72 4.90 5.63
CA THR A 94 7.39 3.98 6.58
C THR A 94 7.87 4.67 7.86
N GLY A 95 7.65 5.98 7.97
CA GLY A 95 8.04 6.79 9.13
C GLY A 95 7.14 6.61 10.35
#